data_AF-A0A357HCC9-F1
#
_entry.id   AF-A0A357HCC9-F1
#
_cell.length_a   1.000
_cell.length_b   1.000
_cell.length_c   1.000
_cell.angle_alpha   90.00
_cell.angle_beta   90.00
_cell.angle_gamma   90.00
#
_symmetry.space_group_name_H-M   'P 1'
#
loop_
_entity.id
_entity.type
_entity.pdbx_description
1 polymer ?
#
loop_
_entity_poly.entity_id
_entity_poly.type
_entity_poly.pdbx_seq_one_letter_code
_entity_poly.pdbx_strand_id
1 'polypeptide(L)' 'GLREMKKNMDYRETGGAILLGVKKVAVKSHGNSNAYAFYNALKLAYSTVKSGAVSAIAKEIAHEG' A
#
# COMPACT_ATOMS: atom_id res chain seq x y z
N GLY A 1 10.76 -10.02 -6.70
CA GLY A 1 9.50 -9.46 -7.24
C GLY A 1 8.41 -9.41 -6.19
N LEU A 2 7.46 -10.35 -6.18
CA LEU A 2 6.28 -10.34 -5.30
C LEU A 2 6.58 -10.42 -3.80
N ARG A 3 7.64 -11.13 -3.39
CA ARG A 3 7.97 -11.38 -1.98
C ARG A 3 8.48 -10.12 -1.25
N GLU A 4 9.23 -9.26 -1.93
CA GLU A 4 9.63 -7.95 -1.42
C GLU A 4 8.44 -6.98 -1.38
N MET A 5 7.57 -7.03 -2.39
CA MET A 5 6.34 -6.25 -2.39
C MET A 5 5.42 -6.67 -1.23
N LYS A 6 5.31 -7.97 -0.93
CA LYS A 6 4.57 -8.51 0.21
C LYS A 6 5.16 -8.08 1.55
N LYS A 7 6.49 -8.01 1.66
CA LYS A 7 7.20 -7.52 2.85
C LYS A 7 6.98 -6.02 3.06
N ASN A 8 7.01 -5.24 1.98
CA ASN A 8 6.64 -3.82 2.00
C ASN A 8 5.14 -3.62 2.26
N MET A 9 4.31 -4.64 2.01
CA MET A 9 2.88 -4.64 2.31
C MET A 9 2.51 -5.11 3.72
N ASP A 10 3.46 -5.61 4.51
CA ASP A 10 3.20 -6.05 5.88
C ASP A 10 3.27 -4.83 6.82
N TYR A 11 2.14 -4.14 6.93
CA TYR A 11 2.00 -2.80 7.54
C TYR A 11 1.83 -2.77 9.06
N ARG A 12 2.15 -3.85 9.77
CA ARG A 12 1.93 -3.94 11.22
C ARG A 12 2.65 -2.84 12.03
N GLU A 13 3.67 -2.20 11.46
CA GLU A 13 4.44 -1.12 12.12
C GLU A 13 4.11 0.31 11.63
N THR A 14 3.33 0.52 10.56
CA THR A 14 3.20 1.86 9.91
C THR A 14 1.87 2.59 10.18
N GLY A 15 0.96 2.03 10.97
CA GLY A 15 -0.25 2.73 11.40
C GLY A 15 -1.37 2.86 10.34
N GLY A 16 -1.25 2.14 9.21
CA GLY A 16 -2.32 2.06 8.21
C GLY A 16 -2.21 0.82 7.33
N ALA A 17 -3.33 0.38 6.73
CA ALA A 17 -3.38 -0.76 5.83
C ALA A 17 -3.68 -0.30 4.39
N ILE A 18 -3.00 -0.89 3.40
CA ILE A 18 -3.29 -0.62 1.98
C ILE A 18 -4.44 -1.50 1.50
N LEU A 19 -5.42 -0.86 0.87
CA LEU A 19 -6.50 -1.53 0.18
C LEU A 19 -6.05 -1.88 -1.24
N LEU A 20 -5.94 -3.17 -1.54
CA LEU A 20 -5.69 -3.68 -2.89
C LEU A 20 -7.00 -3.97 -3.64
N GLY A 21 -6.92 -4.08 -4.97
CA GLY A 21 -8.07 -4.37 -5.83
C GLY A 21 -8.84 -3.13 -6.29
N VAL A 22 -8.43 -1.95 -5.86
CA VAL A 22 -8.92 -0.66 -6.36
C VAL A 22 -7.97 -0.07 -7.40
N LYS A 23 -8.49 0.81 -8.29
CA LYS A 23 -7.73 1.41 -9.39
C LYS A 23 -6.60 2.37 -8.97
N LYS A 24 -6.55 2.76 -7.70
CA LYS A 24 -5.60 3.74 -7.15
C LYS A 24 -5.15 3.31 -5.75
N VAL A 25 -4.05 3.88 -5.26
CA VAL A 25 -3.59 3.63 -3.89
C VAL A 25 -4.60 4.20 -2.89
N ALA A 26 -5.09 3.34 -1.99
CA ALA A 26 -5.94 3.74 -0.87
C ALA A 26 -5.36 3.17 0.43
N VAL A 27 -5.21 4.02 1.44
CA VAL A 27 -4.65 3.66 2.74
C VAL A 27 -5.69 3.96 3.82
N LYS A 28 -5.99 2.98 4.66
CA LYS A 28 -6.83 3.15 5.84
C LYS A 28 -5.95 3.32 7.07
N SER A 29 -5.99 4.49 7.71
CA SER A 29 -5.39 4.71 9.04
C SER A 29 -6.32 4.19 10.15
N HIS A 30 -5.73 3.74 11.26
CA HIS A 30 -6.50 3.33 12.44
C HIS A 30 -7.19 4.56 13.10
N GLY A 31 -8.36 4.38 13.72
CA GLY A 31 -9.19 5.49 14.18
C GLY A 31 -8.64 6.26 15.39
N ASN A 32 -7.80 5.61 16.21
CA ASN A 32 -7.15 6.21 17.38
C ASN A 32 -5.71 6.72 17.07
N SER A 33 -5.43 6.99 15.79
CA SER A 33 -4.09 7.33 15.32
C SER A 33 -3.73 8.77 15.69
N ASN A 34 -2.67 8.93 16.49
CA ASN A 34 -2.00 10.21 16.73
C ASN A 34 -1.36 10.76 15.43
N ALA A 35 -0.90 12.01 15.47
CA ALA A 35 -0.27 12.67 14.31
C ALA A 35 0.88 11.86 13.68
N TYR A 36 1.62 11.10 14.49
CA TYR A 36 2.71 10.24 14.03
C TYR A 36 2.20 9.07 13.17
N ALA A 37 1.12 8.39 13.59
CA ALA A 37 0.50 7.33 12.80
C ALA A 37 -0.12 7.85 11.49
N PHE A 38 -0.70 9.06 11.50
CA PHE A 38 -1.19 9.69 10.27
C PHE A 38 -0.05 10.03 9.30
N TYR A 39 1.07 10.56 9.80
CA TYR A 39 2.26 10.81 9.00
C TYR A 39 2.80 9.52 8.36
N ASN A 40 2.87 8.43 9.12
CA ASN A 40 3.32 7.15 8.57
C ASN A 40 2.36 6.58 7.52
N ALA A 41 1.04 6.72 7.71
CA ALA A 41 0.06 6.36 6.69
C ALA A 41 0.21 7.19 5.41
N LEU A 42 0.56 8.47 5.52
CA LEU A 42 0.83 9.33 4.36
C LEU A 42 2.13 8.94 3.64
N LYS A 43 3.20 8.70 4.40
CA LYS A 43 4.48 8.18 3.88
C LYS A 43 4.27 6.86 3.14
N LEU A 44 3.36 6.03 3.65
CA LEU A 44 2.99 4.77 3.06
C LEU A 44 2.22 4.90 1.75
N ALA A 45 1.25 5.81 1.70
CA ALA A 45 0.56 6.14 0.47
C ALA A 45 1.56 6.62 -0.60
N TYR A 46 2.46 7.52 -0.22
CA TYR A 46 3.49 8.07 -1.11
C TYR A 46 4.44 6.99 -1.64
N SER A 47 5.00 6.14 -0.78
CA SER A 47 5.92 5.07 -1.20
C SER A 47 5.25 4.07 -2.14
N THR A 48 3.97 3.78 -1.92
CA THR A 48 3.19 2.83 -2.74
C THR A 48 2.85 3.41 -4.10
N VAL A 49 2.55 4.71 -4.19
CA VAL A 49 2.40 5.39 -5.48
C VAL A 49 3.73 5.39 -6.23
N LYS A 50 4.82 5.73 -5.54
CA LYS A 50 6.17 5.81 -6.14
C LYS A 50 6.68 4.45 -6.64
N SER A 51 6.33 3.36 -5.96
CA SER A 51 6.75 2.01 -6.36
C SER A 51 6.03 1.47 -7.59
N GLY A 52 4.94 2.10 -8.04
CA GLY A 52 4.13 1.62 -9.16
C GLY A 52 3.39 0.32 -8.84
N ALA A 53 3.22 -0.04 -7.57
CA ALA A 53 2.66 -1.33 -7.14
C ALA A 53 1.29 -1.63 -7.77
N VAL A 54 0.39 -0.64 -7.86
CA VAL A 54 -0.94 -0.81 -8.49
C VAL A 54 -0.81 -1.18 -9.96
N SER A 55 0.11 -0.54 -10.69
CA SER A 55 0.35 -0.82 -12.11
C SER A 55 0.97 -2.20 -12.30
N ALA A 56 1.90 -2.60 -11.44
CA ALA A 56 2.50 -3.93 -11.50
C ALA A 56 1.44 -5.02 -11.27
N ILE A 57 0.62 -4.89 -10.21
CA ILE A 57 -0.47 -5.84 -9.92
C ILE A 57 -1.45 -5.92 -11.09
N ALA A 58 -1.88 -4.77 -11.63
CA ALA A 58 -2.82 -4.73 -12.74
C ALA A 58 -2.26 -5.41 -14.00
N LYS A 59 -0.96 -5.23 -14.28
CA LYS A 59 -0.28 -5.87 -15.40
C LYS A 59 -0.21 -7.39 -15.24
N GLU A 60 0.15 -7.88 -14.05
CA GLU A 60 0.24 -9.33 -13.80
C GLU A 60 -1.13 -10.00 -13.91
N ILE A 61 -2.18 -9.39 -13.35
CA ILE A 61 -3.56 -9.92 -13.47
C ILE A 61 -4.02 -9.95 -14.94
N ALA A 62 -3.66 -8.93 -15.73
CA ALA A 62 -4.01 -8.89 -17.15
C ALA A 62 -3.22 -9.90 -18.01
N HIS A 63 -2.09 -10.43 -17.53
CA HIS A 63 -1.30 -11.45 -18.22
C HIS A 63 -1.79 -12.88 -17.96
N GLU A 64 -2.63 -13.11 -16.95
CA GLU A 64 -3.25 -14.41 -16.65
C GLU A 64 -4.61 -14.64 -17.36
N GLY A 65 -4.94 -13.82 -18.37
CA GLY A 65 -6.09 -13.98 -19.27
C GLY A 65 -5.67 -14.09 -20.73
#